data_AF-A0AB36H441-F1
#
_entry.id   AF-A0AB36H441-F1
#
_cell.length_a   1.000
_cell.length_b   1.000
_cell.length_c   1.000
_cell.angle_alpha   90.00
_cell.angle_beta   90.00
_cell.angle_gamma   90.00
#
_symmetry.space_group_name_H-M   'P 1'
#
loop_
_entity.id
_entity.type
_entity.pdbx_description
1 polymer ?
#
loop_
_entity_poly.entity_id
_entity_poly.type
_entity_poly.pdbx_seq_one_letter_code
_entity_poly.pdbx_strand_id
1 'polypeptide(L)'
;MFLAGYRRAKFGSKEQEQASIQAANLMAGLYEHLEKTGYDEHQASVFLIRTLFCLYADDSGLWERDLFSRYLEERTSEDGSDLGSQLATLYQALNKPEEKRYAKDDELLQAFPYVNGSVFGEPTDIPYFDRESRELLIQASYFNWSSISPAIFGSLFQAVKDKKARRELGEHYTTETNILKLIRPLFLDELDERFTKAYNKKSELNKLLEHLGELQFLETFMPQRIQTRANYDLAA
;
A
#
# COMPACT_ATOMS: atom_id res chain seq x y z
N MET A 1 -21.60 -25.56 21.89
CA MET A 1 -20.40 -24.85 22.38
C MET A 1 -20.07 -23.80 21.34
N PHE A 2 -20.31 -22.53 21.67
CA PHE A 2 -20.08 -21.36 20.80
C PHE A 2 -18.58 -21.09 20.71
N LEU A 3 -18.04 -20.90 19.49
CA LEU A 3 -16.71 -20.34 19.28
C LEU A 3 -16.78 -19.24 18.22
N ALA A 4 -16.68 -18.01 18.74
CA ALA A 4 -15.92 -16.88 18.24
C ALA A 4 -15.93 -16.61 16.72
N GLY A 5 -16.74 -15.62 16.34
CA GLY A 5 -16.14 -14.37 15.84
C GLY A 5 -15.56 -14.32 14.44
N TYR A 6 -15.78 -15.31 13.56
CA TYR A 6 -15.63 -15.07 12.12
C TYR A 6 -16.78 -14.18 11.63
N ARG A 7 -16.68 -12.87 11.88
CA ARG A 7 -17.35 -11.90 11.01
C ARG A 7 -16.72 -12.11 9.63
N ARG A 8 -17.39 -12.86 8.76
CA ARG A 8 -17.29 -12.61 7.32
C ARG A 8 -17.61 -11.13 7.16
N ALA A 9 -16.59 -10.31 6.95
CA ALA A 9 -16.80 -8.98 6.41
C ALA A 9 -17.72 -9.17 5.20
N LYS A 10 -18.80 -8.41 5.09
CA LYS A 10 -19.65 -8.46 3.90
C LYS A 10 -18.81 -7.89 2.75
N PHE A 11 -18.10 -8.76 2.05
CA PHE A 11 -17.20 -8.42 0.95
C PHE A 11 -17.98 -7.70 -0.16
N GLY A 12 -17.51 -6.52 -0.56
CA GLY A 12 -18.18 -5.69 -1.56
C GLY A 12 -19.37 -4.90 -1.02
N SER A 13 -19.29 -4.38 0.21
CA SER A 13 -20.30 -3.46 0.73
C SER A 13 -20.21 -2.09 0.03
N LYS A 14 -21.34 -1.37 -0.05
CA LYS A 14 -21.37 0.02 -0.54
C LYS A 14 -20.37 0.92 0.21
N GLU A 15 -20.06 0.59 1.46
CA GLU A 15 -19.11 1.33 2.29
C GLU A 15 -17.68 1.17 1.77
N GLN A 16 -17.27 -0.04 1.35
CA GLN A 16 -15.94 -0.27 0.75
C GLN A 16 -15.81 0.44 -0.60
N GLU A 17 -16.86 0.44 -1.41
CA GLU A 17 -16.89 1.17 -2.68
C GLU A 17 -16.73 2.68 -2.45
N GLN A 18 -17.50 3.23 -1.51
CA GLN A 18 -17.41 4.65 -1.14
C GLN A 18 -16.03 5.01 -0.56
N ALA A 19 -15.45 4.15 0.29
CA ALA A 19 -14.11 4.30 0.82
C ALA A 19 -13.06 4.31 -0.32
N SER A 20 -13.21 3.44 -1.31
CA SER A 20 -12.32 3.35 -2.47
C SER A 20 -12.36 4.63 -3.32
N ILE A 21 -13.56 5.18 -3.54
CA ILE A 21 -13.74 6.46 -4.26
C ILE A 21 -13.08 7.60 -3.48
N GLN A 22 -13.28 7.66 -2.16
CA GLN A 22 -12.68 8.68 -1.31
C GLN A 22 -11.15 8.60 -1.31
N ALA A 23 -10.59 7.40 -1.13
CA ALA A 23 -9.14 7.16 -1.20
C ALA A 23 -8.55 7.60 -2.55
N ALA A 24 -9.22 7.27 -3.65
CA ALA A 24 -8.78 7.69 -4.98
C ALA A 24 -8.79 9.21 -5.15
N ASN A 25 -9.81 9.91 -4.64
CA ASN A 25 -9.87 11.37 -4.70
C ASN A 25 -8.74 12.04 -3.92
N LEU A 26 -8.41 11.52 -2.73
CA LEU A 26 -7.29 12.01 -1.92
C LEU A 26 -5.96 11.85 -2.67
N MET A 27 -5.68 10.65 -3.19
CA MET A 27 -4.45 10.37 -3.93
C MET A 27 -4.38 11.15 -5.24
N ALA A 28 -5.51 11.38 -5.90
CA ALA A 28 -5.58 12.18 -7.12
C ALA A 28 -5.28 13.66 -6.86
N GLY A 29 -5.72 14.22 -5.72
CA GLY A 29 -5.37 15.58 -5.33
C GLY A 29 -3.86 15.74 -5.16
N LEU A 30 -3.21 14.77 -4.50
CA LEU A 30 -1.74 14.75 -4.36
C LEU A 30 -1.03 14.63 -5.72
N TYR A 31 -1.52 13.77 -6.61
CA TYR A 31 -0.94 13.63 -7.96
C TYR A 31 -1.08 14.90 -8.80
N GLU A 32 -2.26 15.52 -8.82
CA GLU A 32 -2.50 16.77 -9.54
C GLU A 32 -1.62 17.90 -9.03
N HIS A 33 -1.33 17.94 -7.72
CA HIS A 33 -0.37 18.88 -7.16
C HIS A 33 1.02 18.66 -7.74
N LEU A 34 1.55 17.43 -7.66
CA LEU A 34 2.87 17.08 -8.19
C LEU A 34 2.98 17.41 -9.69
N GLU A 35 1.96 17.08 -10.48
CA GLU A 35 1.91 17.40 -11.91
C GLU A 35 2.01 18.92 -12.17
N LYS A 36 1.28 19.74 -11.41
CA LYS A 36 1.31 21.21 -11.55
C LYS A 36 2.68 21.83 -11.24
N THR A 37 3.46 21.20 -10.36
CA THR A 37 4.83 21.65 -10.04
C THR A 37 5.84 21.32 -11.15
N GLY A 38 5.44 20.55 -12.17
CA GLY A 38 6.36 20.05 -13.19
C GLY A 38 7.20 18.86 -12.73
N TYR A 39 6.78 18.18 -11.65
CA TYR A 39 7.43 16.99 -11.15
C TYR A 39 7.25 15.83 -12.15
N ASP A 40 8.32 15.05 -12.38
CA ASP A 40 8.32 13.98 -13.37
C ASP A 40 7.24 12.93 -13.09
N GLU A 41 6.56 12.43 -14.14
CA GLU A 41 5.43 11.52 -14.01
C GLU A 41 5.82 10.20 -13.33
N HIS A 42 6.97 9.64 -13.72
CA HIS A 42 7.46 8.40 -13.15
C HIS A 42 7.83 8.60 -11.67
N GLN A 43 8.52 9.68 -11.35
CA GLN A 43 8.86 10.00 -9.96
C GLN A 43 7.62 10.31 -9.11
N ALA A 44 6.62 11.02 -9.65
CA ALA A 44 5.33 11.26 -8.99
C ALA A 44 4.65 9.93 -8.64
N SER A 45 4.71 8.97 -9.58
CA SER A 45 4.15 7.64 -9.39
C SER A 45 4.80 6.89 -8.24
N VAL A 46 6.13 6.84 -8.24
CA VAL A 46 6.91 6.17 -7.19
C VAL A 46 6.65 6.83 -5.84
N PHE A 47 6.61 8.16 -5.80
CA PHE A 47 6.34 8.92 -4.58
C PHE A 47 4.96 8.60 -4.02
N LEU A 48 3.91 8.61 -4.83
CA LEU A 48 2.55 8.32 -4.37
C LEU A 48 2.37 6.87 -3.91
N ILE A 49 3.05 5.90 -4.54
CA ILE A 49 3.04 4.51 -4.08
C ILE A 49 3.64 4.40 -2.68
N ARG A 50 4.75 5.12 -2.42
CA ARG A 50 5.40 5.17 -1.09
C ARG A 50 4.50 5.85 -0.06
N THR A 51 3.87 6.96 -0.42
CA THR A 51 2.92 7.65 0.44
C THR A 51 1.74 6.75 0.78
N LEU A 52 1.14 6.11 -0.22
CA LEU A 52 0.04 5.16 -0.04
C LEU A 52 0.42 3.99 0.87
N PHE A 53 1.64 3.46 0.71
CA PHE A 53 2.16 2.43 1.60
C PHE A 53 2.19 2.92 3.05
N CYS A 54 2.71 4.12 3.32
CA CYS A 54 2.80 4.66 4.67
C CYS A 54 1.40 4.91 5.28
N LEU A 55 0.48 5.44 4.49
CA LEU A 55 -0.92 5.63 4.87
C LEU A 55 -1.59 4.31 5.26
N TYR A 56 -1.39 3.25 4.47
CA TYR A 56 -1.93 1.92 4.79
C TYR A 56 -1.24 1.26 5.98
N ALA A 57 0.08 1.44 6.11
CA ALA A 57 0.87 0.88 7.20
C ALA A 57 0.46 1.42 8.58
N ASP A 58 0.07 2.71 8.64
CA ASP A 58 -0.42 3.38 9.85
C ASP A 58 -1.70 2.73 10.41
N ASP A 59 -2.59 2.27 9.52
CA ASP A 59 -3.88 1.67 9.90
C ASP A 59 -3.86 0.13 9.95
N SER A 60 -2.89 -0.52 9.30
CA SER A 60 -2.78 -1.98 9.24
C SER A 60 -1.94 -2.59 10.39
N GLY A 61 -1.36 -1.75 11.24
CA GLY A 61 -0.56 -2.18 12.39
C GLY A 61 0.85 -2.62 12.04
N LEU A 62 1.42 -2.09 10.94
CA LEU A 62 2.84 -2.31 10.62
C LEU A 62 3.76 -1.58 11.62
N TRP A 63 3.27 -0.49 12.19
CA TRP A 63 3.90 0.29 13.24
C TRP A 63 2.85 0.85 14.20
N GLU A 64 3.28 1.66 15.18
CA GLU A 64 2.36 2.33 16.11
C GLU A 64 1.32 3.13 15.33
N ARG A 65 0.05 2.99 15.71
CA ARG A 65 -1.04 3.69 15.05
C ARG A 65 -0.80 5.21 15.09
N ASP A 66 -1.17 5.88 13.99
CA ASP A 66 -1.06 7.33 13.81
C ASP A 66 0.40 7.85 13.77
N LEU A 67 1.41 6.98 13.71
CA LEU A 67 2.82 7.37 13.69
C LEU A 67 3.17 8.18 12.43
N PHE A 68 2.64 7.80 11.27
CA PHE A 68 2.84 8.54 10.03
C PHE A 68 2.14 9.91 10.08
N SER A 69 0.89 9.95 10.57
CA SER A 69 0.16 11.21 10.79
C SER A 69 0.92 12.16 11.71
N ARG A 70 1.41 11.65 12.84
CA ARG A 70 2.24 12.43 13.79
C ARG A 70 3.53 12.91 13.16
N TYR A 71 4.20 12.09 12.34
CA TYR A 71 5.40 12.52 11.62
C TYR A 71 5.10 13.71 10.70
N LEU A 72 4.00 13.66 9.95
CA LEU A 72 3.59 14.79 9.10
C LEU A 72 3.33 16.04 9.93
N GLU A 73 2.63 15.94 11.06
CA GLU A 73 2.29 17.08 11.91
C GLU A 73 3.49 17.67 12.65
N GLU A 74 4.34 16.83 13.24
CA GLU A 74 5.41 17.22 14.16
C GLU A 74 6.75 17.51 13.45
N ARG A 75 6.96 17.03 12.23
CA ARG A 75 8.23 17.18 11.49
C ARG A 75 8.13 18.03 10.24
N THR A 76 6.96 18.55 9.89
CA THR A 76 6.80 19.40 8.70
C THR A 76 6.21 20.76 9.04
N SER A 77 6.73 21.79 8.38
CA SER A 77 6.34 23.18 8.53
C SER A 77 4.93 23.42 8.00
N GLU A 78 4.15 24.29 8.66
CA GLU A 78 2.75 24.59 8.28
C GLU A 78 2.60 25.19 6.87
N ASP A 79 3.66 25.74 6.29
CA ASP A 79 3.67 26.26 4.92
C ASP A 79 3.94 25.18 3.85
N GLY A 80 4.24 23.94 4.27
CA GLY A 80 4.51 22.80 3.38
C GLY A 80 5.90 22.78 2.73
N SER A 81 6.73 23.79 2.98
CA SER A 81 7.99 24.00 2.26
C SER A 81 9.02 22.87 2.45
N ASP A 82 8.98 22.18 3.59
CA ASP A 82 9.90 21.09 3.94
C ASP A 82 9.31 19.68 3.74
N LEU A 83 8.01 19.56 3.44
CA LEU A 83 7.29 18.29 3.43
C LEU A 83 7.94 17.24 2.52
N GLY A 84 8.31 17.62 1.30
CA GLY A 84 8.95 16.72 0.35
C GLY A 84 10.28 16.18 0.89
N SER A 85 11.09 17.04 1.52
CA SER A 85 12.39 16.67 2.07
C SER A 85 12.27 15.76 3.30
N GLN A 86 11.25 15.99 4.13
CA GLN A 86 10.95 15.18 5.30
C GLN A 86 10.44 13.80 4.91
N LEU A 87 9.59 13.71 3.88
CA LEU A 87 9.14 12.43 3.33
C LEU A 87 10.29 11.66 2.66
N ALA A 88 11.17 12.34 1.92
CA ALA A 88 12.36 11.70 1.36
C ALA A 88 13.27 11.12 2.46
N THR A 89 13.43 11.85 3.58
CA THR A 89 14.18 11.39 4.75
C THR A 89 13.54 10.14 5.38
N LEU A 90 12.22 10.17 5.58
CA LEU A 90 11.46 9.03 6.08
C LEU A 90 11.62 7.80 5.18
N TYR A 91 11.46 7.96 3.86
CA TYR A 91 11.58 6.86 2.90
C TYR A 91 12.97 6.23 2.90
N GLN A 92 14.02 7.04 3.09
CA GLN A 92 15.37 6.51 3.27
C GLN A 92 15.53 5.74 4.59
N ALA A 93 14.88 6.17 5.68
CA ALA A 93 14.90 5.47 6.96
C ALA A 93 14.18 4.12 6.87
N LEU A 94 13.03 4.06 6.19
CA LEU A 94 12.27 2.82 5.93
C LEU A 94 13.08 1.81 5.10
N ASN A 95 14.00 2.28 4.26
CA ASN A 95 14.92 1.44 3.48
C ASN A 95 16.23 1.07 4.22
N LYS A 96 16.40 1.45 5.48
CA LYS A 96 17.63 1.17 6.24
C LYS A 96 17.33 0.37 7.51
N PRO A 97 18.13 -0.68 7.80
CA PRO A 97 18.13 -1.31 9.12
C PRO A 97 18.34 -0.27 10.22
N GLU A 98 17.63 -0.42 11.34
CA GLU A 98 17.61 0.54 12.45
C GLU A 98 19.01 0.91 12.94
N GLU A 99 19.92 -0.07 13.02
CA GLU A 99 21.29 0.12 13.51
C GLU A 99 22.15 0.98 12.57
N LYS A 100 21.76 1.05 11.29
CA LYS A 100 22.46 1.77 10.22
C LYS A 100 21.83 3.12 9.90
N ARG A 101 20.77 3.53 10.62
CA ARG A 101 20.12 4.82 10.40
C ARG A 101 20.96 5.98 10.94
N TYR A 102 20.80 7.11 10.27
CA TYR A 102 21.29 8.40 10.76
C TYR A 102 20.26 9.00 11.74
N ALA A 103 20.59 10.15 12.36
CA ALA A 103 19.70 10.88 13.27
C ALA A 103 19.13 10.00 14.42
N LYS A 104 20.04 9.39 15.20
CA LYS A 104 19.67 8.51 16.32
C LYS A 104 18.88 9.19 17.43
N ASP A 105 18.97 10.52 17.50
CA ASP A 105 18.29 11.34 18.50
C ASP A 105 16.85 11.71 18.09
N ASP A 106 16.42 11.43 16.84
CA ASP A 106 15.05 11.64 16.39
C ASP A 106 14.19 10.41 16.70
N GLU A 107 13.63 10.37 17.91
CA GLU A 107 12.82 9.25 18.40
C GLU A 107 11.64 8.91 17.48
N LEU A 108 11.01 9.92 16.87
CA LEU A 108 9.84 9.72 16.00
C LEU A 108 10.25 9.03 14.69
N LEU A 109 11.36 9.46 14.08
CA LEU A 109 11.90 8.82 12.89
C LEU A 109 12.40 7.39 13.18
N GLN A 110 12.99 7.16 14.37
CA GLN A 110 13.48 5.83 14.76
C GLN A 110 12.35 4.83 15.03
N ALA A 111 11.14 5.29 15.39
CA ALA A 111 9.99 4.43 15.66
C ALA A 111 9.47 3.65 14.44
N PHE A 112 9.81 4.08 13.22
CA PHE A 112 9.42 3.35 12.01
C PHE A 112 10.27 2.08 11.83
N PRO A 113 9.71 0.92 11.48
CA PRO A 113 10.48 -0.30 11.24
C PRO A 113 11.23 -0.27 9.89
N TYR A 114 12.17 -1.19 9.72
CA TYR A 114 12.77 -1.45 8.41
C TYR A 114 11.82 -2.28 7.53
N VAL A 115 11.54 -1.81 6.31
CA VAL A 115 10.53 -2.41 5.41
C VAL A 115 11.15 -3.22 4.25
N ASN A 116 12.46 -3.13 4.03
CA ASN A 116 13.19 -3.73 2.91
C ASN A 116 12.76 -3.23 1.51
N GLY A 117 13.76 -3.00 0.65
CA GLY A 117 13.80 -1.93 -0.34
C GLY A 117 13.09 -2.13 -1.68
N SER A 118 12.11 -3.03 -1.81
CA SER A 118 11.40 -3.15 -3.09
C SER A 118 10.59 -1.87 -3.41
N VAL A 119 10.01 -1.24 -2.38
CA VAL A 119 9.20 -0.01 -2.51
C VAL A 119 10.05 1.26 -2.32
N PHE A 120 11.05 1.21 -1.44
CA PHE A 120 11.86 2.39 -1.02
C PHE A 120 13.29 2.41 -1.57
N GLY A 121 13.67 1.45 -2.42
CA GLY A 121 15.05 1.27 -2.89
C GLY A 121 15.53 2.30 -3.91
N GLU A 122 14.62 2.86 -4.70
CA GLU A 122 14.96 3.82 -5.75
C GLU A 122 15.06 5.26 -5.22
N PRO A 123 16.17 5.99 -5.45
CA PRO A 123 16.23 7.41 -5.17
C PRO A 123 15.17 8.16 -5.99
N THR A 124 14.43 9.05 -5.35
CA THR A 124 13.51 9.98 -6.03
C THR A 124 13.95 11.40 -5.72
N ASP A 125 13.74 12.32 -6.64
CA ASP A 125 13.94 13.73 -6.38
C ASP A 125 12.98 14.19 -5.27
N ILE A 126 13.27 15.34 -4.70
CA ILE A 126 12.44 15.91 -3.64
C ILE A 126 11.33 16.74 -4.32
N PRO A 127 10.05 16.35 -4.22
CA PRO A 127 8.96 17.15 -4.75
C PRO A 127 8.75 18.43 -3.93
N TYR A 128 8.23 19.46 -4.59
CA TYR A 128 7.80 20.68 -3.93
C TYR A 128 6.37 20.54 -3.41
N PHE A 129 6.14 21.04 -2.20
CA PHE A 129 4.83 21.13 -1.58
C PHE A 129 4.58 22.55 -1.07
N ASP A 130 3.30 22.88 -0.95
CA ASP A 130 2.80 24.10 -0.34
C ASP A 130 1.82 23.75 0.80
N ARG A 131 1.24 24.77 1.43
CA ARG A 131 0.29 24.59 2.53
C ARG A 131 -0.89 23.71 2.14
N GLU A 132 -1.50 23.96 0.97
CA GLU A 132 -2.71 23.26 0.53
C GLU A 132 -2.41 21.76 0.34
N SER A 133 -1.32 21.44 -0.34
CA SER A 133 -0.90 20.06 -0.58
C SER A 133 -0.42 19.34 0.68
N ARG A 134 0.17 20.05 1.64
CA ARG A 134 0.44 19.51 2.99
C ARG A 134 -0.85 19.16 3.72
N GLU A 135 -1.82 20.07 3.74
CA GLU A 135 -3.12 19.83 4.37
C GLU A 135 -3.84 18.64 3.72
N LEU A 136 -3.78 18.49 2.39
CA LEU A 136 -4.32 17.33 1.69
C LEU A 136 -3.69 16.01 2.16
N LEU A 137 -2.37 15.97 2.38
CA LEU A 137 -1.70 14.76 2.84
C LEU A 137 -2.05 14.43 4.31
N ILE A 138 -2.15 15.43 5.18
CA ILE A 138 -2.61 15.23 6.57
C ILE A 138 -4.06 14.74 6.59
N GLN A 139 -4.94 15.33 5.77
CA GLN A 139 -6.31 14.84 5.63
C GLN A 139 -6.35 13.39 5.13
N ALA A 140 -5.46 13.04 4.21
CA ALA A 140 -5.32 11.67 3.74
C ALA A 140 -4.87 10.73 4.88
N SER A 141 -4.00 11.17 5.79
CA SER A 141 -3.53 10.33 6.90
C SER A 141 -4.59 10.06 7.97
N TYR A 142 -5.64 10.88 8.06
CA TYR A 142 -6.80 10.61 8.92
C TYR A 142 -7.86 9.70 8.32
N PHE A 143 -7.76 9.39 7.02
CA PHE A 143 -8.64 8.41 6.38
C PHE A 143 -8.25 7.01 6.85
N ASN A 144 -9.22 6.14 7.17
CA ASN A 144 -8.93 4.76 7.55
C ASN A 144 -8.63 3.90 6.30
N TRP A 145 -7.36 3.75 5.96
CA TRP A 145 -6.85 2.94 4.85
C TRP A 145 -7.02 1.44 5.06
N SER A 146 -7.29 0.95 6.27
CA SER A 146 -7.66 -0.45 6.48
C SER A 146 -9.07 -0.78 5.93
N SER A 147 -9.87 0.23 5.62
CA SER A 147 -11.23 0.06 5.07
C SER A 147 -11.25 -0.28 3.57
N ILE A 148 -10.15 -0.03 2.87
CA ILE A 148 -9.97 -0.38 1.46
C ILE A 148 -9.25 -1.72 1.31
N SER A 149 -9.69 -2.53 0.34
CA SER A 149 -9.08 -3.83 0.06
C SER A 149 -7.76 -3.63 -0.70
N PRO A 150 -6.63 -4.24 -0.30
CA PRO A 150 -5.37 -4.13 -1.05
C PRO A 150 -5.48 -4.52 -2.53
N ALA A 151 -6.48 -5.35 -2.88
CA ALA A 151 -6.79 -5.70 -4.26
C ALA A 151 -7.15 -4.50 -5.14
N ILE A 152 -7.58 -3.37 -4.56
CA ILE A 152 -7.92 -2.15 -5.32
C ILE A 152 -6.71 -1.26 -5.59
N PHE A 153 -5.52 -1.52 -5.03
CA PHE A 153 -4.39 -0.60 -5.16
C PHE A 153 -3.91 -0.43 -6.61
N GLY A 154 -3.96 -1.51 -7.41
CA GLY A 154 -3.61 -1.44 -8.84
C GLY A 154 -4.54 -0.50 -9.62
N SER A 155 -5.85 -0.65 -9.45
CA SER A 155 -6.85 0.20 -10.13
C SER A 155 -6.89 1.61 -9.57
N LEU A 156 -6.72 1.78 -8.25
CA LEU A 156 -6.60 3.08 -7.60
C LEU A 156 -5.42 3.87 -8.18
N PHE A 157 -4.27 3.23 -8.36
CA PHE A 157 -3.11 3.89 -8.92
C PHE A 157 -3.30 4.27 -10.40
N GLN A 158 -3.90 3.40 -11.21
CA GLN A 158 -4.27 3.73 -12.60
C GLN A 158 -5.24 4.91 -12.66
N ALA A 159 -6.23 4.92 -11.77
CA ALA A 159 -7.21 5.99 -11.70
C ALA A 159 -6.58 7.31 -11.31
N VAL A 160 -5.67 7.33 -10.32
CA VAL A 160 -4.95 8.55 -9.92
C VAL A 160 -4.28 9.25 -11.12
N LYS A 161 -3.72 8.47 -12.06
CA LYS A 161 -3.06 8.99 -13.26
C LYS A 161 -3.99 9.54 -14.34
N ASP A 162 -5.13 8.89 -14.58
CA ASP A 162 -6.04 9.27 -15.67
C ASP A 162 -7.37 9.83 -15.14
N LYS A 163 -7.64 11.12 -15.45
CA LYS A 163 -8.89 11.82 -15.06
C LYS A 163 -10.15 11.09 -15.51
N LYS A 164 -10.11 10.39 -16.65
CA LYS A 164 -11.22 9.59 -17.16
C LYS A 164 -11.36 8.30 -16.36
N ALA A 165 -10.25 7.59 -16.13
CA ALA A 165 -10.21 6.40 -15.27
C ALA A 165 -10.68 6.68 -13.83
N ARG A 166 -10.48 7.89 -13.28
CA ARG A 166 -11.07 8.29 -11.98
C ARG A 166 -12.58 8.21 -11.93
N ARG A 167 -13.25 8.56 -13.04
CA ARG A 167 -14.72 8.49 -13.14
C ARG A 167 -15.21 7.05 -13.30
N GLU A 168 -14.34 6.18 -13.81
CA GLU A 168 -14.60 4.78 -14.15
C GLU A 168 -14.01 3.81 -13.11
N LEU A 169 -13.59 4.28 -11.93
CA LEU A 169 -12.96 3.48 -10.87
C LEU A 169 -13.79 2.27 -10.43
N GLY A 170 -15.10 2.28 -10.71
CA GLY A 170 -16.03 1.17 -10.50
C GLY A 170 -16.27 0.24 -11.71
N GLU A 171 -15.87 0.61 -12.93
CA GLU A 171 -16.18 -0.14 -14.18
C GLU A 171 -15.04 -1.04 -14.66
N HIS A 172 -13.78 -0.68 -14.40
CA HIS A 172 -12.60 -1.43 -14.85
C HIS A 172 -11.90 -2.24 -13.75
N TYR A 173 -12.47 -2.30 -12.55
CA TYR A 173 -11.97 -3.12 -11.46
C TYR A 173 -12.51 -4.56 -11.52
N THR A 174 -11.61 -5.55 -11.51
CA THR A 174 -12.03 -6.92 -11.20
C THR A 174 -12.30 -6.99 -9.71
N THR A 175 -13.59 -6.93 -9.34
CA THR A 175 -13.97 -6.96 -7.92
C THR A 175 -13.32 -8.11 -7.16
N GLU A 176 -12.96 -7.92 -5.89
CA GLU A 176 -12.49 -9.01 -5.02
C GLU A 176 -13.45 -10.22 -5.07
N THR A 177 -14.76 -9.97 -5.18
CA THR A 177 -15.78 -10.98 -5.45
C THR A 177 -15.51 -11.76 -6.75
N ASN A 178 -15.17 -11.09 -7.84
CA ASN A 178 -14.83 -11.72 -9.11
C ASN A 178 -13.47 -12.43 -9.06
N ILE A 179 -12.48 -11.87 -8.34
CA ILE A 179 -11.20 -12.56 -8.06
C ILE A 179 -11.49 -13.87 -7.32
N LEU A 180 -12.27 -13.83 -6.24
CA LEU A 180 -12.65 -15.00 -5.46
C LEU A 180 -13.44 -16.01 -6.27
N LYS A 181 -14.36 -15.58 -7.15
CA LYS A 181 -15.08 -16.49 -8.07
C LYS A 181 -14.14 -17.25 -9.00
N LEU A 182 -12.99 -16.67 -9.34
CA LEU A 182 -11.98 -17.31 -10.16
C LEU A 182 -11.07 -18.22 -9.32
N ILE A 183 -10.46 -17.69 -8.26
CA ILE A 183 -9.41 -18.41 -7.51
C ILE A 183 -9.95 -19.50 -6.58
N ARG A 184 -11.20 -19.37 -6.10
CA ARG A 184 -11.88 -20.41 -5.29
C ARG A 184 -11.92 -21.77 -6.00
N PRO A 185 -12.58 -21.89 -7.16
CA PRO A 185 -12.60 -23.16 -7.87
C PRO A 185 -11.24 -23.52 -8.49
N LEU A 186 -10.36 -22.55 -8.74
CA LEU A 186 -9.07 -22.82 -9.39
C LEU A 186 -8.08 -23.55 -8.46
N PHE A 187 -8.00 -23.15 -7.19
CA PHE A 187 -7.09 -23.78 -6.22
C PHE A 187 -7.48 -23.57 -4.75
N LEU A 188 -8.13 -22.45 -4.41
CA LEU A 188 -8.30 -22.06 -3.01
C LEU A 188 -9.27 -22.97 -2.24
N ASP A 189 -10.35 -23.47 -2.87
CA ASP A 189 -11.28 -24.39 -2.21
C ASP A 189 -10.60 -25.76 -1.93
N GLU A 190 -9.70 -26.23 -2.81
CA GLU A 190 -8.91 -27.45 -2.57
C GLU A 190 -7.96 -27.28 -1.37
N LEU A 191 -7.29 -26.12 -1.27
CA LEU A 191 -6.40 -25.80 -0.15
C LEU A 191 -7.18 -25.72 1.18
N ASP A 192 -8.36 -25.10 1.19
CA ASP A 192 -9.25 -25.03 2.36
C ASP A 192 -9.66 -26.45 2.83
N GLU A 193 -9.99 -27.34 1.89
CA GLU A 193 -10.30 -28.73 2.21
C GLU A 193 -9.10 -29.49 2.78
N ARG A 194 -7.92 -29.34 2.17
CA ARG A 194 -6.67 -29.97 2.63
C ARG A 194 -6.32 -29.49 4.04
N PHE A 195 -6.44 -28.19 4.30
CA PHE A 195 -6.26 -27.61 5.63
C PHE A 195 -7.23 -28.22 6.65
N THR A 196 -8.52 -28.26 6.32
CA THR A 196 -9.56 -28.80 7.21
C THR A 196 -9.30 -30.28 7.56
N LYS A 197 -8.89 -31.09 6.57
CA LYS A 197 -8.55 -32.51 6.78
C LYS A 197 -7.27 -32.71 7.61
N ALA A 198 -6.34 -31.75 7.53
CA ALA A 198 -5.05 -31.77 8.20
C ALA A 198 -5.05 -31.08 9.58
N TYR A 199 -6.11 -30.35 9.96
CA TYR A 199 -6.14 -29.42 11.10
C TYR A 199 -5.56 -29.98 12.42
N ASN A 200 -5.81 -31.24 12.74
CA ASN A 200 -5.32 -31.90 13.97
C ASN A 200 -4.09 -32.81 13.74
N LYS A 201 -3.44 -32.72 12.57
CA LYS A 201 -2.35 -33.60 12.13
C LYS A 201 -1.12 -32.78 11.77
N LYS A 202 -0.23 -32.55 12.74
CA LYS A 202 1.00 -31.75 12.58
C LYS A 202 1.82 -32.11 11.33
N SER A 203 2.01 -33.41 11.07
CA SER A 203 2.76 -33.87 9.89
C SER A 203 2.11 -33.46 8.57
N GLU A 204 0.78 -33.47 8.49
CA GLU A 204 0.05 -33.11 7.27
C GLU A 204 -0.03 -31.59 7.09
N LEU A 205 -0.09 -30.84 8.20
CA LEU A 205 0.02 -29.37 8.17
C LEU A 205 1.41 -28.91 7.69
N ASN A 206 2.48 -29.58 8.11
CA ASN A 206 3.83 -29.25 7.62
C ASN A 206 3.95 -29.48 6.10
N LYS A 207 3.43 -30.60 5.59
CA LYS A 207 3.39 -30.86 4.14
C LYS A 207 2.55 -29.83 3.39
N LEU A 208 1.43 -29.39 3.96
CA LEU A 208 0.61 -28.34 3.36
C LEU A 208 1.36 -27.01 3.35
N LEU A 209 2.07 -26.67 4.42
CA LEU A 209 2.89 -25.46 4.49
C LEU A 209 4.02 -25.46 3.44
N GLU A 210 4.74 -26.58 3.31
CA GLU A 210 5.76 -26.78 2.26
C GLU A 210 5.16 -26.58 0.87
N HIS A 211 4.04 -27.25 0.59
CA HIS A 211 3.33 -27.11 -0.68
C HIS A 211 2.89 -25.66 -0.96
N LEU A 212 2.36 -24.96 0.05
CA LEU A 212 1.98 -23.54 -0.10
C LEU A 212 3.18 -22.67 -0.47
N GLY A 213 4.37 -22.98 0.05
CA GLY A 213 5.62 -22.28 -0.29
C GLY A 213 6.13 -22.54 -1.71
N GLU A 214 5.70 -23.64 -2.35
CA GLU A 214 6.07 -24.00 -3.72
C GLU A 214 5.11 -23.44 -4.78
N LEU A 215 3.93 -22.96 -4.37
CA LEU A 215 2.93 -22.44 -5.31
C LEU A 215 3.47 -21.20 -6.04
N GLN A 216 3.38 -21.24 -7.37
CA GLN A 216 3.71 -20.12 -8.24
C GLN A 216 2.45 -19.66 -8.97
N PHE A 217 2.16 -18.37 -8.88
CA PHE A 217 1.02 -17.74 -9.55
C PHE A 217 1.54 -16.83 -10.67
N LEU A 218 1.04 -17.04 -11.88
CA LEU A 218 1.37 -16.21 -13.04
C LEU A 218 0.15 -15.39 -13.45
N GLU A 219 0.28 -14.07 -13.43
CA GLU A 219 -0.69 -13.15 -14.01
C GLU A 219 -0.09 -12.49 -15.25
N THR A 220 -0.76 -12.63 -16.40
CA THR A 220 -0.22 -12.19 -17.71
C THR A 220 -0.77 -10.84 -18.19
N PHE A 221 -1.63 -10.17 -17.42
CA PHE A 221 -2.18 -8.85 -17.79
C PHE A 221 -1.29 -7.72 -17.27
N MET A 222 -0.43 -7.16 -18.12
CA MET A 222 0.26 -5.89 -17.86
C MET A 222 -0.05 -4.88 -18.97
N PRO A 223 -1.06 -4.00 -18.81
CA PRO A 223 -1.11 -2.76 -19.59
C PRO A 223 -0.01 -1.84 -19.06
N GLN A 224 1.06 -1.67 -19.85
CA GLN A 224 2.19 -0.75 -19.70
C GLN A 224 2.75 -0.55 -18.26
N ARG A 225 3.65 -1.45 -17.89
CA ARG A 225 4.86 -1.23 -17.06
C ARG A 225 4.97 0.13 -16.34
N ILE A 226 4.68 0.13 -15.04
CA ILE A 226 5.56 0.80 -14.08
C ILE A 226 6.55 -0.28 -13.64
N GLN A 227 7.68 -0.35 -14.33
CA GLN A 227 8.78 -1.21 -13.90
C GLN A 227 9.46 -0.56 -12.70
N THR A 228 9.10 -0.97 -11.48
CA THR A 228 10.07 -0.91 -10.39
C THR A 228 11.07 -2.04 -10.62
N ARG A 229 12.35 -1.69 -10.73
CA ARG A 229 13.49 -2.58 -11.05
C ARG A 229 13.79 -3.67 -10.00
N ALA A 230 12.87 -4.01 -9.11
CA ALA A 230 13.09 -4.96 -8.02
C ALA A 230 13.17 -6.44 -8.46
N ASN A 231 12.96 -6.76 -9.74
CA ASN A 231 12.94 -8.14 -10.25
C ASN A 231 14.20 -8.57 -11.03
N TYR A 232 15.37 -7.92 -10.86
CA TYR A 232 16.60 -8.34 -11.56
C TYR A 232 17.62 -9.13 -10.74
N ASP A 233 17.49 -9.27 -9.41
CA ASP A 233 18.51 -9.95 -8.59
C ASP A 233 18.09 -11.34 -8.04
N LEU A 234 17.39 -12.14 -8.86
CA LEU A 234 17.27 -13.59 -8.62
C LEU A 234 17.81 -14.45 -9.77
N ALA A 235 18.65 -13.87 -10.64
CA ALA A 235 19.43 -14.63 -11.61
C ALA A 235 20.79 -13.96 -11.87
N ALA A 236 21.67 -14.01 -10.87
CA ALA A 236 23.13 -13.90 -11.03
C ALA A 236 23.82 -14.72 -9.94
#